data_AF-A0A933JCJ8-F1
#
_entry.id   AF-A0A933JCJ8-F1
#
_cell.length_a   1.000
_cell.length_b   1.000
_cell.length_c   1.000
_cell.angle_alpha   90.00
_cell.angle_beta   90.00
_cell.angle_gamma   90.00
#
_symmetry.space_group_name_H-M   'P 1'
#
loop_
_entity.id
_entity.type
_entity.pdbx_description
1 polymer ?
#
loop_
_entity_poly.entity_id
_entity_poly.type
_entity_poly.pdbx_seq_one_letter_code
_entity_poly.pdbx_strand_id
1 'polypeptide(L)'
;MALPFYIPDRPAAEDSFGRSHFAVALSRSLLLPKGSHGLVVGIEGNWGSGKSTLIGFVTKNFASVTEGSVPIVVEFNPWMVSNTGALVEALIGQIAASIGKDISVGNKGIEVGQKLLGYVGLLKHLKYLKYVPALSWAGNIAADIPEVVQTVAATAEQGAEAGHKAIEDFKKLLPSLDLPQQRNEVIEALDGLDRVGTR
;
A
#
# COMPACT_ATOMS: atom_id res chain seq x y z
N MET A 1 -5.34 20.81 -40.14
CA MET A 1 -5.16 19.64 -39.27
C MET A 1 -4.82 20.17 -37.89
N ALA A 2 -5.72 20.05 -36.90
CA ALA A 2 -5.44 20.50 -35.54
C ALA A 2 -4.45 19.52 -34.90
N LEU A 3 -3.36 20.03 -34.33
CA LEU A 3 -2.42 19.21 -33.57
C LEU A 3 -3.16 18.63 -32.34
N PRO A 4 -2.91 17.36 -31.98
CA PRO A 4 -3.46 16.79 -30.75
C PRO A 4 -3.01 17.64 -29.56
N PHE A 5 -3.96 18.32 -28.92
CA PHE A 5 -3.72 19.15 -27.76
C PHE A 5 -3.66 18.27 -26.52
N TYR A 6 -2.46 18.05 -25.99
CA TYR A 6 -2.27 17.34 -24.74
C TYR A 6 -2.66 18.26 -23.57
N ILE A 7 -3.74 17.92 -22.87
CA ILE A 7 -4.11 18.57 -21.62
C ILE A 7 -3.46 17.76 -20.50
N PRO A 8 -2.41 18.27 -19.83
CA PRO A 8 -1.84 17.56 -18.69
C PRO A 8 -2.88 17.48 -17.58
N ASP A 9 -3.07 16.28 -17.01
CA ASP A 9 -3.92 16.11 -15.84
C ASP A 9 -3.18 16.65 -14.61
N ARG A 10 -3.31 17.96 -14.38
CA ARG A 10 -2.80 18.65 -13.19
C ARG A 10 -3.98 19.26 -12.44
N PRO A 11 -3.98 19.22 -11.09
CA PRO A 11 -4.97 19.93 -10.32
C PRO A 11 -4.99 21.41 -10.72
N ALA A 12 -6.16 21.90 -11.14
CA ALA A 12 -6.31 23.31 -11.49
C ALA A 12 -6.20 24.18 -10.23
N ALA A 13 -5.58 25.36 -10.36
CA ALA A 13 -5.51 26.33 -9.26
C ALA A 13 -6.87 27.01 -9.04
N GLU A 14 -7.60 27.26 -10.14
CA GLU A 14 -8.93 27.88 -10.15
C GLU A 14 -10.03 26.82 -10.23
N ASP A 15 -11.15 27.09 -9.56
CA ASP A 15 -12.31 26.20 -9.53
C ASP A 15 -13.35 26.56 -10.61
N SER A 16 -13.00 26.38 -11.88
CA SER A 16 -13.91 26.66 -13.00
C SER A 16 -15.14 25.73 -13.04
N PHE A 17 -15.10 24.60 -12.32
CA PHE A 17 -16.18 23.61 -12.26
C PHE A 17 -17.04 23.68 -10.99
N GLY A 18 -16.80 24.66 -10.11
CA GLY A 18 -17.58 24.86 -8.88
C GLY A 18 -17.49 23.70 -7.87
N ARG A 19 -16.36 22.98 -7.85
CA ARG A 19 -16.13 21.80 -6.99
C ARG A 19 -15.74 22.15 -5.55
N SER A 20 -15.39 23.39 -5.25
CA SER A 20 -14.85 23.81 -3.94
C SER A 20 -15.82 23.52 -2.80
N HIS A 21 -17.11 23.83 -2.97
CA HIS A 21 -18.13 23.54 -1.94
C HIS A 21 -18.23 22.05 -1.64
N PHE A 22 -18.21 21.21 -2.68
CA PHE A 22 -18.21 19.76 -2.52
C PHE A 22 -16.91 19.26 -1.87
N ALA A 23 -15.76 19.82 -2.26
CA ALA A 23 -14.46 19.47 -1.68
C ALA A 23 -14.40 19.77 -0.17
N VAL A 24 -14.96 20.90 0.27
CA VAL A 24 -15.07 21.27 1.69
C VAL A 24 -15.97 20.31 2.46
N ALA A 25 -17.13 19.95 1.89
CA ALA A 25 -18.04 19.00 2.53
C ALA A 25 -17.40 17.61 2.65
N LEU A 26 -16.74 17.16 1.58
CA LEU A 26 -16.07 15.86 1.53
C LEU A 26 -14.86 15.82 2.49
N SER A 27 -14.03 16.87 2.54
CA SER A 27 -12.89 16.90 3.47
C SER A 27 -13.34 16.79 4.93
N ARG A 28 -14.40 17.51 5.33
CA ARG A 28 -14.98 17.39 6.68
C ARG A 28 -15.50 15.99 6.97
N SER A 29 -16.10 15.33 5.99
CA SER A 29 -16.64 13.97 6.15
C SER A 29 -15.53 12.91 6.25
N LEU A 30 -14.34 13.20 5.70
CA LEU A 30 -13.15 12.35 5.79
C LEU A 30 -12.38 12.52 7.10
N LEU A 31 -12.65 13.58 7.88
CA LEU A 31 -12.13 13.75 9.23
C LEU A 31 -12.97 12.95 10.22
N LEU A 32 -12.71 11.64 10.25
CA LEU A 32 -13.46 10.73 11.09
C LEU A 32 -13.12 10.94 12.58
N PRO A 33 -14.12 10.85 13.48
CA PRO A 33 -13.86 10.80 14.91
C PRO A 33 -12.94 9.62 15.27
N LYS A 34 -12.18 9.79 16.34
CA LYS A 34 -11.32 8.73 16.89
C LYS A 34 -12.10 7.44 17.15
N GLY A 35 -11.53 6.30 16.76
CA GLY A 35 -12.15 4.98 16.90
C GLY A 35 -13.22 4.64 15.85
N SER A 36 -13.44 5.51 14.86
CA SER A 36 -14.29 5.19 13.71
C SER A 36 -13.66 4.08 12.88
N HIS A 37 -14.51 3.27 12.23
CA HIS A 37 -14.06 2.35 11.19
C HIS A 37 -13.48 3.11 10.00
N GLY A 38 -12.49 2.52 9.33
CA GLY A 38 -11.91 3.10 8.11
C GLY A 38 -12.96 3.28 7.01
N LEU A 39 -12.88 4.41 6.31
CA LEU A 39 -13.78 4.76 5.21
C LEU A 39 -13.03 4.74 3.88
N VAL A 40 -13.62 4.10 2.87
CA VAL A 40 -13.12 4.12 1.49
C VAL A 40 -14.13 4.86 0.62
N VAL A 41 -13.65 5.86 -0.13
CA VAL A 41 -14.46 6.67 -1.04
C VAL A 41 -13.92 6.56 -2.46
N GLY A 42 -14.79 6.16 -3.40
CA GLY A 42 -14.51 6.21 -4.83
C GLY A 42 -15.01 7.51 -5.45
N ILE A 43 -14.19 8.15 -6.30
CA ILE A 43 -14.59 9.32 -7.08
C ILE A 43 -14.69 8.92 -8.55
N GLU A 44 -15.90 8.93 -9.09
CA GLU A 44 -16.19 8.49 -10.46
C GLU A 44 -16.64 9.67 -11.34
N GLY A 45 -16.39 9.54 -12.64
CA GLY A 45 -16.80 10.53 -13.64
C GLY A 45 -15.95 10.50 -14.90
N ASN A 46 -16.46 11.08 -15.98
CA ASN A 46 -15.82 11.11 -17.30
C ASN A 46 -14.39 11.69 -17.25
N TRP A 47 -13.57 11.36 -18.24
CA TRP A 47 -12.26 12.00 -18.42
C TRP A 47 -12.43 13.52 -18.55
N GLY A 48 -11.54 14.30 -17.92
CA GLY A 48 -11.61 15.77 -17.96
C GLY A 48 -12.67 16.42 -17.06
N SER A 49 -13.45 15.67 -16.26
CA SER A 49 -14.49 16.22 -15.37
C SER A 49 -13.95 16.93 -14.09
N GLY A 50 -12.62 17.04 -13.95
CA GLY A 50 -11.98 17.71 -12.82
C GLY A 50 -11.80 16.86 -11.56
N LYS A 51 -11.79 15.52 -11.66
CA LYS A 51 -11.61 14.60 -10.51
C LYS A 51 -10.29 14.85 -9.76
N SER A 52 -9.18 14.95 -10.49
CA SER A 52 -7.86 15.21 -9.93
C SER A 52 -7.80 16.59 -9.24
N THR A 53 -8.45 17.59 -9.83
CA THR A 53 -8.65 18.92 -9.21
C THR A 53 -9.45 18.83 -7.90
N LEU A 54 -10.56 18.07 -7.90
CA LEU A 54 -11.37 17.85 -6.70
C LEU A 54 -10.55 17.21 -5.58
N ILE A 55 -9.78 16.15 -5.86
CA ILE A 55 -8.89 15.51 -4.88
C ILE A 55 -7.89 16.55 -4.34
N GLY A 56 -7.28 17.34 -5.22
CA GLY A 56 -6.37 18.42 -4.81
C GLY A 56 -7.04 19.46 -3.89
N PHE A 57 -8.29 19.84 -4.15
CA PHE A 57 -9.03 20.73 -3.26
C PHE A 57 -9.36 20.08 -1.92
N VAL A 58 -9.77 18.82 -1.88
CA VAL A 58 -10.00 18.08 -0.62
C VAL A 58 -8.73 18.08 0.22
N THR A 59 -7.59 17.73 -0.38
CA THR A 59 -6.29 17.72 0.29
C THR A 59 -5.90 19.09 0.84
N LYS A 60 -6.07 20.15 0.04
CA LYS A 60 -5.80 21.53 0.50
C LYS A 60 -6.66 21.92 1.71
N ASN A 61 -7.92 21.48 1.75
CA ASN A 61 -8.81 21.80 2.85
C ASN A 61 -8.38 21.15 4.18
N PHE A 62 -7.63 20.05 4.17
CA PHE A 62 -7.08 19.46 5.40
C PHE A 62 -6.08 20.38 6.12
N ALA A 63 -5.34 21.22 5.38
CA ALA A 63 -4.42 22.19 5.97
C ALA A 63 -5.15 23.35 6.68
N SER A 64 -6.43 23.56 6.38
CA SER A 64 -7.27 24.61 6.99
C SER A 64 -8.09 24.12 8.18
N VAL A 65 -7.83 22.89 8.63
CA VAL A 65 -8.51 22.30 9.80
C VAL A 65 -7.97 22.98 11.06
N THR A 66 -8.85 23.67 11.78
CA THR A 66 -8.54 24.37 13.02
C THR A 66 -8.86 23.56 14.28
N GLU A 67 -9.59 22.46 14.14
CA GLU A 67 -10.04 21.60 15.23
C GLU A 67 -9.49 20.17 15.02
N GLY A 68 -8.71 19.68 15.98
CA GLY A 68 -8.05 18.37 15.90
C GLY A 68 -6.68 18.38 15.22
N SER A 69 -6.11 17.20 15.03
CA SER A 69 -4.81 17.03 14.36
C SER A 69 -4.97 17.04 12.84
N VAL A 70 -4.07 17.76 12.15
CA VAL A 70 -3.98 17.71 10.68
C VAL A 70 -3.66 16.27 10.24
N PRO A 71 -4.44 15.67 9.32
CA PRO A 71 -4.20 14.30 8.89
C PRO A 71 -2.92 14.20 8.06
N ILE A 72 -2.21 13.07 8.19
CA ILE A 72 -1.11 12.70 7.32
C ILE A 72 -1.69 12.34 5.95
N VAL A 73 -1.42 13.16 4.94
CA VAL A 73 -1.88 12.92 3.57
C VAL A 73 -0.84 12.12 2.80
N VAL A 74 -1.23 10.96 2.29
CA VAL A 74 -0.38 10.09 1.48
C VAL A 74 -0.90 10.06 0.05
N GLU A 75 -0.16 10.68 -0.88
CA GLU A 75 -0.46 10.60 -2.31
C GLU A 75 0.23 9.38 -2.94
N PHE A 76 -0.55 8.57 -3.64
CA PHE A 76 -0.08 7.36 -4.30
C PHE A 76 -0.64 7.25 -5.72
N ASN A 77 0.25 7.22 -6.70
CA ASN A 77 -0.11 7.04 -8.11
C ASN A 77 0.17 5.58 -8.54
N PRO A 78 -0.88 4.75 -8.72
CA PRO A 78 -0.71 3.34 -9.03
C PRO A 78 -0.05 3.10 -10.40
N TRP A 79 -0.16 4.04 -11.35
CA TRP A 79 0.39 3.90 -12.70
C TRP A 79 1.92 3.92 -12.76
N MET A 80 2.57 4.41 -11.70
CA MET A 80 4.04 4.36 -11.60
C MET A 80 4.56 2.97 -11.21
N VAL A 81 3.67 2.05 -10.82
CA VAL A 81 4.03 0.69 -10.41
C VAL A 81 3.64 -0.27 -11.53
N SER A 82 4.62 -0.66 -12.34
CA SER A 82 4.41 -1.51 -13.53
C SER A 82 4.03 -2.96 -13.22
N ASN A 83 4.26 -3.43 -11.98
CA ASN A 83 3.94 -4.79 -11.54
C ASN A 83 2.85 -4.78 -10.47
N THR A 84 1.68 -5.37 -10.78
CA THR A 84 0.53 -5.50 -9.86
C THR A 84 0.90 -6.24 -8.57
N GLY A 85 1.86 -7.17 -8.63
CA GLY A 85 2.38 -7.88 -7.47
C GLY A 85 3.05 -6.97 -6.44
N ALA A 86 3.63 -5.84 -6.88
CA ALA A 86 4.33 -4.88 -6.02
C ALA A 86 3.45 -3.70 -5.57
N LEU A 87 2.20 -3.58 -6.07
CA LEU A 87 1.34 -2.43 -5.81
C LEU A 87 1.05 -2.23 -4.32
N VAL A 88 0.66 -3.31 -3.64
CA VAL A 88 0.36 -3.30 -2.20
C VAL A 88 1.61 -2.92 -1.39
N GLU A 89 2.77 -3.42 -1.78
CA GLU A 89 4.04 -3.14 -1.10
C GLU A 89 4.48 -1.70 -1.31
N ALA A 90 4.30 -1.18 -2.52
CA ALA A 90 4.57 0.21 -2.84
C ALA A 90 3.65 1.15 -2.07
N LEU A 91 2.35 0.84 -1.99
CA LEU A 91 1.38 1.61 -1.22
C LEU A 91 1.74 1.62 0.27
N ILE A 92 1.94 0.46 0.88
CA ILE A 92 2.27 0.39 2.32
C ILE A 92 3.64 1.03 2.59
N GLY A 93 4.62 0.86 1.71
CA GLY A 93 5.92 1.54 1.80
C GLY A 93 5.78 3.06 1.76
N GLN A 94 4.91 3.59 0.90
CA GLN A 94 4.62 5.02 0.82
C GLN A 94 3.93 5.55 2.08
N ILE A 95 2.98 4.78 2.64
CA ILE A 95 2.33 5.09 3.92
C ILE A 95 3.38 5.14 5.04
N ALA A 96 4.22 4.11 5.16
CA ALA A 96 5.27 4.02 6.17
C ALA A 96 6.26 5.20 6.07
N ALA A 97 6.69 5.54 4.86
CA ALA A 97 7.58 6.67 4.62
C ALA A 97 6.93 8.01 4.98
N SER A 98 5.63 8.17 4.72
CA SER A 98 4.89 9.41 5.04
C SER A 98 4.71 9.57 6.55
N ILE A 99 4.34 8.49 7.26
CA ILE A 99 4.24 8.47 8.72
C ILE A 99 5.60 8.76 9.38
N GLY A 100 6.68 8.14 8.88
CA GLY A 100 8.02 8.32 9.44
C GLY A 100 8.62 9.71 9.21
N LYS A 101 8.17 10.44 8.17
CA LYS A 101 8.61 11.80 7.86
C LYS A 101 7.80 12.88 8.58
N ASP A 102 6.62 12.54 9.08
CA ASP A 102 5.75 13.51 9.73
C ASP A 102 6.34 13.93 11.09
N ILE A 103 6.68 15.20 11.20
CA ILE A 103 7.34 15.77 12.39
C ILE A 103 6.38 15.81 13.59
N SER A 104 5.08 15.86 13.33
CA SER A 104 4.03 15.99 14.36
C SER A 104 3.93 14.74 15.25
N VAL A 105 4.34 13.57 14.73
CA VAL A 105 4.36 12.30 15.47
C VAL A 105 5.72 11.96 16.06
N GLY A 106 6.77 12.73 15.72
CA GLY A 106 8.12 12.57 16.24
C GLY A 106 8.70 11.16 16.09
N ASN A 107 9.49 10.72 17.08
CA ASN A 107 10.17 9.41 17.04
C ASN A 107 9.21 8.21 16.94
N LYS A 108 7.95 8.36 17.37
CA LYS A 108 6.95 7.30 17.25
C LYS A 108 6.55 7.04 15.80
N GLY A 109 6.52 8.09 14.95
CA GLY A 109 6.28 7.92 13.52
C GLY A 109 7.34 7.05 12.85
N ILE A 110 8.60 7.22 13.25
CA ILE A 110 9.72 6.42 12.76
C ILE A 110 9.55 4.95 13.17
N GLU A 111 9.19 4.68 14.43
CA GLU A 111 8.95 3.33 14.93
C GLU A 111 7.81 2.62 14.16
N VAL A 112 6.68 3.31 13.95
CA VAL A 112 5.55 2.76 13.19
C VAL A 112 5.93 2.51 11.74
N GLY A 113 6.66 3.44 11.11
CA GLY A 113 7.18 3.28 9.77
C GLY A 113 8.08 2.05 9.64
N GLN A 114 8.97 1.82 10.62
CA GLN A 114 9.85 0.64 10.65
C GLN A 114 9.05 -0.66 10.78
N LYS A 115 8.06 -0.72 11.68
CA LYS A 115 7.19 -1.89 11.84
C LYS A 115 6.39 -2.20 10.58
N LEU A 116 5.83 -1.18 9.92
CA LEU A 116 5.14 -1.32 8.63
C LEU A 116 6.08 -1.85 7.54
N LEU A 117 7.30 -1.32 7.43
CA LEU A 117 8.29 -1.78 6.45
C LEU A 117 8.74 -3.22 6.73
N GLY A 118 8.93 -3.58 8.00
CA GLY A 118 9.22 -4.95 8.42
C GLY A 118 8.13 -5.93 7.98
N TYR A 119 6.87 -5.59 8.27
CA TYR A 119 5.72 -6.40 7.86
C TYR A 119 5.63 -6.57 6.33
N VAL A 120 5.81 -5.49 5.56
CA VAL A 120 5.83 -5.56 4.09
C VAL A 120 7.01 -6.39 3.58
N GLY A 121 8.16 -6.30 4.24
CA GLY A 121 9.31 -7.14 3.96
C GLY A 121 8.96 -8.62 4.07
N LEU A 122 8.26 -9.04 5.11
CA LEU A 122 7.83 -10.43 5.27
C LEU A 122 6.83 -10.86 4.19
N LEU A 123 5.87 -10.00 3.84
CA LEU A 123 4.90 -10.26 2.76
C LEU A 123 5.58 -10.47 1.40
N LYS A 124 6.64 -9.70 1.10
CA LYS A 124 7.45 -9.87 -0.12
C LYS A 124 8.04 -11.27 -0.19
N HIS A 125 8.73 -11.71 0.86
CA HIS A 125 9.39 -13.02 0.90
C HIS A 125 8.39 -14.17 0.73
N LEU A 126 7.18 -14.05 1.28
CA LEU A 126 6.12 -15.03 1.08
C LEU A 126 5.58 -15.09 -0.35
N LYS A 127 5.49 -13.95 -1.06
CA LYS A 127 5.12 -13.96 -2.48
C LYS A 127 6.15 -14.69 -3.34
N TYR A 128 7.44 -14.49 -3.06
CA TYR A 128 8.52 -15.19 -3.78
C TYR A 128 8.54 -16.69 -3.50
N LEU A 129 8.04 -17.11 -2.33
CA LEU A 129 7.89 -18.52 -1.99
C LEU A 129 7.02 -19.29 -2.99
N LYS A 130 5.99 -18.65 -3.56
CA LYS A 130 5.11 -19.23 -4.58
C LYS A 130 5.88 -19.63 -5.85
N TYR A 131 7.02 -18.99 -6.13
CA TYR A 131 7.82 -19.20 -7.33
C TYR A 131 9.01 -20.15 -7.11
N VAL A 132 9.22 -20.64 -5.89
CA VAL A 132 10.21 -21.68 -5.61
C VAL A 132 9.62 -23.02 -6.09
N PRO A 133 10.16 -23.67 -7.14
CA PRO A 133 9.59 -24.89 -7.71
C PRO A 133 9.43 -26.04 -6.69
N ALA A 134 10.31 -26.05 -5.68
CA ALA A 134 10.29 -27.04 -4.60
C ALA A 134 9.23 -26.80 -3.52
N LEU A 135 8.47 -25.70 -3.56
CA LEU A 135 7.42 -25.36 -2.58
C LEU A 135 6.02 -25.22 -3.19
N SER A 136 5.90 -25.43 -4.51
CA SER A 136 4.65 -25.35 -5.27
C SER A 136 3.63 -26.46 -4.96
N TRP A 137 3.97 -27.42 -4.09
CA TRP A 137 3.17 -28.64 -3.83
C TRP A 137 2.21 -28.55 -2.63
N ALA A 138 2.21 -27.46 -1.85
CA ALA A 138 1.29 -27.29 -0.73
C ALA A 138 0.05 -26.45 -1.13
N GLY A 139 -0.75 -26.98 -2.06
CA GLY A 139 -2.11 -26.49 -2.34
C GLY A 139 -2.35 -25.95 -3.75
N ASN A 140 -2.73 -26.86 -4.66
CA ASN A 140 -3.57 -26.62 -5.85
C ASN A 140 -3.08 -25.65 -6.95
N ILE A 141 -1.91 -25.88 -7.56
CA ILE A 141 -1.67 -25.45 -8.95
C ILE A 141 -0.90 -26.55 -9.69
N ALA A 142 -1.60 -27.59 -10.13
CA ALA A 142 -1.04 -28.62 -10.99
C ALA A 142 -2.07 -28.97 -12.07
N ALA A 143 -2.02 -28.27 -13.22
CA ALA A 143 -2.50 -28.81 -14.50
C ALA A 143 -1.99 -28.00 -15.72
N ASP A 144 -1.96 -26.66 -15.69
CA ASP A 144 -2.04 -25.91 -16.95
C ASP A 144 -0.84 -25.01 -17.34
N ILE A 145 0.39 -25.27 -16.85
CA ILE A 145 1.57 -24.50 -17.29
C ILE A 145 2.56 -25.40 -18.08
N PRO A 146 2.64 -25.26 -19.42
CA PRO A 146 3.50 -26.09 -20.29
C PRO A 146 4.99 -26.08 -19.94
N GLU A 147 5.52 -24.96 -19.43
CA GLU A 147 6.94 -24.83 -19.07
C GLU A 147 7.35 -25.65 -17.83
N VAL A 148 6.41 -25.88 -16.90
CA VAL A 148 6.67 -26.63 -15.66
C VAL A 148 6.73 -28.15 -15.94
N VAL A 149 5.95 -28.63 -16.90
CA VAL A 149 5.93 -30.06 -17.28
C VAL A 149 7.28 -30.52 -17.85
N GLN A 150 7.95 -29.65 -18.62
CA GLN A 150 9.23 -29.97 -19.25
C GLN A 150 10.41 -29.94 -18.27
N THR A 151 10.37 -29.06 -17.26
CA THR A 151 11.46 -28.94 -16.27
C THR A 151 11.45 -30.09 -15.27
N VAL A 152 10.27 -30.54 -14.82
CA VAL A 152 10.13 -31.67 -13.87
C VAL A 152 10.65 -32.98 -14.47
N ALA A 153 10.52 -33.18 -15.79
CA ALA A 153 11.01 -34.38 -16.46
C ALA A 153 12.54 -34.48 -16.56
N ALA A 154 13.27 -33.35 -16.49
CA ALA A 154 14.71 -33.30 -16.74
C ALA A 154 15.58 -33.18 -15.47
N THR A 155 15.00 -32.97 -14.28
CA THR A 155 15.74 -32.60 -13.06
C THR A 155 15.35 -33.40 -11.81
N ALA A 156 14.99 -34.68 -11.96
CA ALA A 156 14.56 -35.52 -10.84
C ALA A 156 15.62 -35.70 -9.73
N GLU A 157 16.92 -35.69 -10.05
CA GLU A 157 17.99 -35.92 -9.06
C GLU A 157 18.62 -34.61 -8.51
N GLN A 158 18.87 -33.60 -9.35
CA GLN A 158 19.43 -32.31 -8.91
C GLN A 158 18.38 -31.38 -8.26
N GLY A 159 17.10 -31.54 -8.60
CA GLY A 159 16.00 -30.79 -8.00
C GLY A 159 15.69 -31.20 -6.56
N ALA A 160 16.02 -32.43 -6.17
CA ALA A 160 15.73 -32.97 -4.85
C ALA A 160 16.61 -32.36 -3.74
N GLU A 161 17.92 -32.18 -4.00
CA GLU A 161 18.86 -31.54 -3.06
C GLU A 161 18.65 -30.04 -2.95
N ALA A 162 18.50 -29.35 -4.09
CA ALA A 162 18.18 -27.92 -4.12
C ALA A 162 16.81 -27.64 -3.46
N GLY A 163 15.85 -28.53 -3.66
CA GLY A 163 14.55 -28.50 -2.99
C GLY A 163 14.64 -28.76 -1.49
N HIS A 164 15.45 -29.73 -1.04
CA HIS A 164 15.66 -29.99 0.38
C HIS A 164 16.27 -28.81 1.10
N LYS A 165 17.32 -28.20 0.52
CA LYS A 165 17.97 -27.02 1.09
C LYS A 165 17.01 -25.83 1.14
N ALA A 166 16.24 -25.60 0.09
CA ALA A 166 15.23 -24.54 0.07
C ALA A 166 14.11 -24.76 1.12
N ILE A 167 13.68 -26.01 1.32
CA ILE A 167 12.71 -26.38 2.37
C ILE A 167 13.32 -26.20 3.76
N GLU A 168 14.60 -26.51 3.95
CA GLU A 168 15.28 -26.35 5.25
C GLU A 168 15.52 -24.88 5.60
N ASP A 169 15.96 -24.07 4.64
CA ASP A 169 16.09 -22.62 4.79
C ASP A 169 14.73 -21.96 5.04
N PHE A 170 13.68 -22.43 4.37
CA PHE A 170 12.31 -21.99 4.65
C PHE A 170 11.82 -22.42 6.04
N LYS A 171 12.14 -23.65 6.49
CA LYS A 171 11.83 -24.11 7.85
C LYS A 171 12.55 -23.31 8.93
N LYS A 172 13.73 -22.78 8.65
CA LYS A 172 14.45 -21.85 9.55
C LYS A 172 13.80 -20.47 9.59
N LEU A 173 13.17 -20.05 8.49
CA LEU A 173 12.44 -18.79 8.38
C LEU A 173 11.00 -18.87 8.92
N LEU A 174 10.36 -20.05 8.90
CA LEU A 174 8.99 -20.27 9.40
C LEU A 174 8.76 -19.75 10.83
N PRO A 175 9.66 -20.01 11.82
CA PRO A 175 9.53 -19.46 13.18
C PRO A 175 9.65 -17.94 13.25
N SER A 176 10.31 -17.30 12.28
CA SER A 176 10.44 -15.83 12.17
C SER A 176 9.33 -15.17 11.35
N LEU A 177 8.49 -15.98 10.68
CA LEU A 177 7.39 -15.56 9.80
C LEU A 177 6.03 -15.65 10.53
N ASP A 178 5.96 -15.27 11.80
CA ASP A 178 4.67 -15.11 12.49
C ASP A 178 3.97 -13.83 11.99
N LEU A 179 3.32 -13.96 10.84
CA LEU A 179 2.54 -12.89 10.22
C LEU A 179 1.41 -12.38 11.14
N PRO A 180 0.62 -13.23 11.83
CA PRO A 180 -0.33 -12.76 12.83
C PRO A 180 0.29 -11.88 13.91
N GLN A 181 1.42 -12.28 14.48
CA GLN A 181 2.11 -11.48 15.49
C GLN A 181 2.57 -10.14 14.91
N GLN A 182 3.27 -10.16 13.77
CA GLN A 182 3.77 -8.94 13.13
C GLN A 182 2.64 -7.99 12.70
N ARG A 183 1.50 -8.53 12.23
CA ARG A 183 0.30 -7.75 11.96
C ARG A 183 -0.21 -7.07 13.24
N ASN A 184 -0.26 -7.80 14.35
CA ASN A 184 -0.72 -7.24 15.62
C ASN A 184 0.23 -6.16 16.15
N GLU A 185 1.55 -6.36 16.03
CA GLU A 185 2.54 -5.34 16.38
C GLU A 185 2.39 -4.05 15.56
N VAL A 186 2.07 -4.18 14.27
CA VAL A 186 1.76 -3.02 13.40
C VAL A 186 0.47 -2.32 13.86
N ILE A 187 -0.59 -3.07 14.16
CA ILE A 187 -1.86 -2.51 14.64
C ILE A 187 -1.64 -1.75 15.95
N GLU A 188 -0.93 -2.35 16.91
CA GLU A 188 -0.66 -1.72 18.20
C GLU A 188 0.16 -0.43 18.05
N ALA A 189 1.15 -0.43 17.15
CA ALA A 189 1.94 0.76 16.84
C ALA A 189 1.08 1.87 16.22
N LEU A 190 0.21 1.54 15.28
CA LEU A 190 -0.73 2.48 14.65
C LEU A 190 -1.72 3.06 15.68
N ASP A 191 -2.28 2.22 16.56
CA ASP A 191 -3.14 2.66 17.67
C ASP A 191 -2.37 3.60 18.63
N GLY A 192 -1.07 3.37 18.79
CA GLY A 192 -0.17 4.22 19.57
C GLY A 192 0.00 5.64 19.00
N LEU A 193 -0.05 5.81 17.67
CA LEU A 193 0.03 7.13 17.02
C LEU A 193 -1.24 7.96 17.23
N ASP A 194 -2.39 7.31 17.15
CA ASP A 194 -3.70 7.93 17.31
C ASP A 194 -3.90 8.53 18.73
N ARG A 195 -3.04 8.15 19.68
CA ARG A 195 -2.99 8.68 21.06
C ARG A 195 -2.07 9.89 21.26
N VAL A 196 -1.26 10.28 20.27
CA VAL A 196 -0.21 11.30 20.43
C VAL A 196 -0.64 12.68 19.94
N GLY A 197 -1.55 12.77 18.96
CA GLY A 197 -2.08 14.04 18.43
C GLY A 197 -3.00 14.83 19.39
N THR A 198 -2.92 14.58 20.69
CA THR A 198 -3.84 15.11 21.74
C THR A 198 -3.19 16.16 22.66
N ARG A 199 -2.13 16.83 22.22
CA ARG A 199 -1.50 17.93 22.97
C ARG A 199 -1.58 19.24 22.20
#